data_AF-A0A7Y8EZS8-F1
#
_entry.id   AF-A0A7Y8EZS8-F1
#
_cell.length_a   1.000
_cell.length_b   1.000
_cell.length_c   1.000
_cell.angle_alpha   90.00
_cell.angle_beta   90.00
_cell.angle_gamma   90.00
#
_symmetry.space_group_name_H-M   'P 1'
#
loop_
_entity.id
_entity.type
_entity.pdbx_description
1 polymer ?
#
loop_
_entity_poly.entity_id
_entity_poly.type
_entity_poly.pdbx_seq_one_letter_code
_entity_poly.pdbx_strand_id
1 'polypeptide(L)'
;DHENRSTEFPLPSSARPAITNSLAEAAIYLGTLPDEWVLAQGSRFYHFVNGFLTAISDAYDNRLRISRDFRGRIERVDNGVGRSLFLRYSSGRIVGVDYQIHRAEGPGEFVWVTEYTVVSYAYDDLGRLISATNAVGESEVYR
;
A
#
# COMPACT_ATOMS: atom_id res chain seq x y z
N ASP A 1 -16.17 -5.46 -7.66
CA ASP A 1 -15.49 -5.12 -8.93
C ASP A 1 -15.00 -3.67 -8.82
N HIS A 2 -14.42 -3.10 -9.88
CA HIS A 2 -14.02 -1.68 -9.93
C HIS A 2 -15.22 -0.70 -9.80
N GLU A 3 -16.45 -1.24 -9.74
CA GLU A 3 -17.71 -0.52 -9.53
C GLU A 3 -18.25 -0.69 -8.10
N ASN A 4 -17.40 -1.07 -7.14
CA ASN A 4 -17.79 -1.23 -5.71
C ASN A 4 -18.85 -2.31 -5.45
N ARG A 5 -18.98 -3.33 -6.34
CA ARG A 5 -19.76 -4.54 -6.03
C ARG A 5 -18.98 -5.50 -5.13
N SER A 6 -19.61 -5.91 -4.03
CA SER A 6 -19.10 -6.87 -3.05
C SER A 6 -19.57 -8.29 -3.38
N THR A 7 -18.62 -9.21 -3.62
CA THR A 7 -18.87 -10.65 -3.61
C THR A 7 -18.00 -11.24 -2.52
N GLU A 8 -18.62 -11.87 -1.51
CA GLU A 8 -17.88 -12.52 -0.43
C GLU A 8 -17.25 -13.80 -0.96
N PHE A 9 -15.92 -13.92 -0.86
CA PHE A 9 -15.21 -15.13 -1.25
C PHE A 9 -14.99 -16.02 -0.03
N PRO A 10 -15.24 -17.34 -0.16
CA PRO A 10 -14.75 -18.27 0.84
C PRO A 10 -13.22 -18.21 0.89
N LEU A 11 -12.64 -18.30 2.09
CA LEU A 11 -11.21 -18.42 2.26
C LEU A 11 -10.76 -19.81 1.73
N PRO A 12 -9.62 -19.89 1.02
CA PRO A 12 -9.06 -21.18 0.63
C PRO A 12 -8.72 -22.04 1.86
N SER A 13 -8.41 -23.30 1.65
CA SER A 13 -7.98 -24.21 2.72
C SER A 13 -6.98 -25.21 2.17
N SER A 14 -6.32 -25.98 3.04
CA SER A 14 -5.46 -27.09 2.57
C SER A 14 -6.18 -28.08 1.65
N ALA A 15 -7.50 -28.25 1.84
CA ALA A 15 -8.35 -29.09 0.99
C ALA A 15 -8.81 -28.42 -0.31
N ARG A 16 -8.75 -27.08 -0.39
CA ARG A 16 -9.13 -26.27 -1.56
C ARG A 16 -8.15 -25.10 -1.69
N PRO A 17 -6.96 -25.32 -2.28
CA PRO A 17 -5.87 -24.35 -2.26
C PRO A 17 -6.08 -23.18 -3.24
N ALA A 18 -7.05 -23.29 -4.15
CA ALA A 18 -7.40 -22.24 -5.10
C ALA A 18 -8.94 -22.10 -5.18
N ILE A 19 -9.43 -20.87 -5.10
CA ILE A 19 -10.85 -20.52 -5.33
C ILE A 19 -10.88 -19.48 -6.43
N THR A 20 -11.54 -19.79 -7.54
CA THR A 20 -11.60 -18.92 -8.72
C THR A 20 -12.97 -18.26 -8.82
N ASN A 21 -12.98 -17.02 -9.32
CA ASN A 21 -14.17 -16.30 -9.72
C ASN A 21 -13.95 -15.80 -11.14
N SER A 22 -14.52 -16.54 -12.08
CA SER A 22 -14.42 -16.26 -13.51
C SER A 22 -15.12 -14.98 -13.92
N LEU A 23 -16.11 -14.50 -13.16
CA LEU A 23 -16.81 -13.23 -13.44
C LEU A 23 -15.94 -12.01 -13.09
N ALA A 24 -15.10 -12.12 -12.07
CA ALA A 24 -14.20 -11.06 -11.62
C ALA A 24 -12.75 -11.23 -12.11
N GLU A 25 -12.48 -12.24 -12.94
CA GLU A 25 -11.14 -12.68 -13.38
C GLU A 25 -10.14 -12.75 -12.21
N ALA A 26 -10.61 -13.31 -11.08
CA ALA A 26 -9.89 -13.31 -9.82
C ALA A 26 -9.76 -14.72 -9.25
N ALA A 27 -8.69 -14.97 -8.49
CA ALA A 27 -8.49 -16.21 -7.78
C ALA A 27 -7.77 -15.98 -6.45
N ILE A 28 -8.11 -16.74 -5.41
CA ILE A 28 -7.44 -16.70 -4.11
C ILE A 28 -6.66 -18.01 -3.91
N TYR A 29 -5.42 -17.89 -3.47
CA TYR A 29 -4.49 -18.98 -3.21
C TYR A 29 -3.94 -18.89 -1.79
N LEU A 30 -3.45 -20.01 -1.26
CA LEU A 30 -2.52 -19.98 -0.13
C LEU A 30 -1.15 -19.50 -0.62
N GLY A 31 -0.58 -18.52 0.09
CA GLY A 31 0.74 -17.99 -0.16
C GLY A 31 1.87 -18.90 0.32
N THR A 32 3.11 -18.43 0.18
CA THR A 32 4.30 -19.18 0.59
C THR A 32 4.67 -18.94 2.04
N LEU A 33 4.17 -17.85 2.65
CA LEU A 33 4.29 -17.59 4.08
C LEU A 33 3.14 -18.23 4.87
N PRO A 34 3.37 -18.59 6.15
CA PRO A 34 2.28 -19.01 7.04
C PRO A 34 1.18 -17.95 7.08
N ASP A 35 -0.08 -18.40 7.00
CA ASP A 35 -1.28 -17.55 7.04
C ASP A 35 -1.34 -16.46 5.96
N GLU A 36 -0.56 -16.61 4.88
CA GLU A 36 -0.64 -15.73 3.71
C GLU A 36 -1.72 -16.19 2.74
N TRP A 37 -2.55 -15.24 2.33
CA TRP A 37 -3.55 -15.39 1.29
C TRP A 37 -3.16 -14.51 0.11
N VAL A 38 -3.14 -15.07 -1.09
CA VAL A 38 -2.80 -14.35 -2.32
C VAL A 38 -4.03 -14.24 -3.19
N LEU A 39 -4.54 -13.04 -3.40
CA LEU A 39 -5.57 -12.74 -4.39
C LEU A 39 -4.89 -12.35 -5.70
N ALA A 40 -5.01 -13.17 -6.74
CA ALA A 40 -4.67 -12.76 -8.09
C ALA A 40 -5.87 -12.08 -8.74
N GLN A 41 -5.64 -10.93 -9.36
CA GLN A 41 -6.63 -10.24 -10.19
C GLN A 41 -5.94 -9.53 -11.35
N GLY A 42 -6.29 -9.88 -12.58
CA GLY A 42 -5.57 -9.42 -13.77
C GLY A 42 -4.08 -9.79 -13.69
N SER A 43 -3.19 -8.80 -13.84
CA SER A 43 -1.74 -9.00 -13.77
C SER A 43 -1.11 -8.75 -12.39
N ARG A 44 -1.93 -8.57 -11.34
CA ARG A 44 -1.45 -8.27 -9.98
C ARG A 44 -1.83 -9.37 -9.00
N PHE A 45 -0.96 -9.55 -8.02
CA PHE A 45 -1.15 -10.43 -6.88
C PHE A 45 -1.14 -9.59 -5.61
N TYR A 46 -2.17 -9.73 -4.79
CA TYR A 46 -2.36 -9.02 -3.54
C TYR A 46 -2.16 -10.01 -2.39
N HIS A 47 -1.19 -9.74 -1.53
CA HIS A 47 -0.79 -10.65 -0.45
C HIS A 47 -1.35 -10.14 0.87
N PHE A 48 -2.05 -11.02 1.59
CA PHE A 48 -2.70 -10.71 2.85
C PHE A 48 -2.19 -11.64 3.95
N VAL A 49 -1.90 -11.09 5.12
CA VAL A 49 -1.60 -11.87 6.33
C VAL A 49 -2.52 -11.36 7.43
N ASN A 50 -3.20 -12.28 8.13
CA ASN A 50 -4.19 -11.94 9.16
C ASN A 50 -5.27 -10.94 8.68
N GLY A 51 -5.64 -11.01 7.39
CA GLY A 51 -6.61 -10.11 6.76
C GLY A 51 -6.07 -8.74 6.34
N PHE A 52 -4.81 -8.41 6.60
CA PHE A 52 -4.20 -7.15 6.18
C PHE A 52 -3.39 -7.31 4.91
N LEU A 53 -3.56 -6.40 3.95
CA LEU A 53 -2.69 -6.32 2.77
C LEU A 53 -1.25 -5.98 3.20
N THR A 54 -0.32 -6.90 2.94
CA THR A 54 1.11 -6.79 3.28
C THR A 54 2.00 -6.59 2.06
N ALA A 55 1.54 -6.98 0.87
CA ALA A 55 2.27 -6.72 -0.36
C ALA A 55 1.40 -6.75 -1.61
N ILE A 56 1.92 -6.17 -2.69
CA ILE A 56 1.42 -6.31 -4.05
C ILE A 56 2.58 -6.76 -4.92
N SER A 57 2.41 -7.81 -5.72
CA SER A 57 3.40 -8.24 -6.70
C SER A 57 2.83 -8.38 -8.11
N ASP A 58 3.72 -8.43 -9.09
CA ASP A 58 3.40 -8.73 -10.48
C ASP A 58 3.81 -10.18 -10.85
N ALA A 59 3.63 -10.54 -12.13
CA ALA A 59 3.99 -11.86 -12.67
C ALA A 59 5.51 -12.16 -12.65
N TYR A 60 6.35 -11.15 -12.43
CA TYR A 60 7.81 -11.28 -12.34
C TYR A 60 8.30 -11.29 -10.88
N ASP A 61 7.39 -11.38 -9.92
CA ASP A 61 7.67 -11.30 -8.48
C ASP A 61 8.28 -9.95 -8.03
N ASN A 62 8.12 -8.88 -8.83
CA ASN A 62 8.41 -7.53 -8.35
C ASN A 62 7.41 -7.19 -7.25
N ARG A 63 7.87 -7.02 -6.01
CA ARG A 63 7.01 -6.93 -4.84
C ARG A 63 7.13 -5.58 -4.13
N LEU A 64 6.03 -4.86 -4.05
CA LEU A 64 5.85 -3.72 -3.15
C LEU A 64 5.39 -4.23 -1.79
N ARG A 65 6.15 -3.96 -0.73
CA ARG A 65 5.83 -4.32 0.66
C ARG A 65 5.17 -3.15 1.37
N ILE A 66 4.15 -3.46 2.16
CA ILE A 66 3.35 -2.46 2.88
C ILE A 66 3.60 -2.67 4.38
N SER A 67 4.14 -1.65 5.04
CA SER A 67 4.23 -1.61 6.51
C SER A 67 3.18 -0.67 7.08
N ARG A 68 2.82 -0.90 8.35
CA ARG A 68 1.82 -0.13 9.06
C ARG A 68 2.40 0.46 10.33
N ASP A 69 1.91 1.63 10.71
CA ASP A 69 2.21 2.25 11.98
C ASP A 69 1.52 1.49 13.13
N PHE A 70 1.81 1.88 14.37
CA PHE A 70 1.21 1.28 15.57
C PHE A 70 -0.34 1.43 15.65
N ARG A 71 -0.93 2.30 14.83
CA ARG A 71 -2.39 2.48 14.72
C ARG A 71 -3.00 1.65 13.58
N GLY A 72 -2.19 0.82 12.93
CA GLY A 72 -2.61 -0.03 11.81
C GLY A 72 -2.79 0.72 10.49
N ARG A 73 -2.39 2.00 10.38
CA ARG A 73 -2.46 2.75 9.12
C ARG A 73 -1.25 2.44 8.26
N ILE A 74 -1.40 2.49 6.93
CA ILE A 74 -0.24 2.29 6.04
C ILE A 74 0.77 3.39 6.31
N GLU A 75 1.97 3.00 6.71
CA GLU A 75 3.08 3.92 6.99
C GLU A 75 4.02 3.99 5.78
N ARG A 76 4.30 2.85 5.15
CA ARG A 76 5.28 2.77 4.08
C ARG A 76 4.86 1.80 2.99
N VAL A 77 5.20 2.14 1.75
CA VAL A 77 5.23 1.24 0.60
C VAL A 77 6.67 1.16 0.12
N ASP A 78 7.32 0.02 0.36
CA ASP A 78 8.74 -0.24 0.05
C ASP A 78 8.88 -1.15 -1.17
N ASN A 79 9.83 -0.85 -2.05
CA ASN A 79 10.10 -1.68 -3.23
C ASN A 79 11.16 -2.77 -2.99
N GLY A 80 11.70 -2.88 -1.77
CA GLY A 80 12.69 -3.88 -1.41
C GLY A 80 14.11 -3.63 -1.89
N VAL A 81 14.33 -2.55 -2.66
CA VAL A 81 15.64 -2.15 -3.20
C VAL A 81 16.01 -0.74 -2.74
N GLY A 82 15.62 -0.41 -1.51
CA GLY A 82 16.03 0.81 -0.81
C GLY A 82 15.29 2.07 -1.22
N ARG A 83 14.09 1.95 -1.82
CA ARG A 83 13.22 3.10 -2.12
C ARG A 83 11.82 2.85 -1.59
N SER A 84 11.20 3.88 -1.04
CA SER A 84 9.85 3.77 -0.53
C SER A 84 9.08 5.07 -0.61
N LEU A 85 7.75 4.94 -0.52
CA LEU A 85 6.85 6.04 -0.21
C LEU A 85 6.47 5.96 1.26
N PHE A 86 6.62 7.06 1.98
CA PHE A 86 6.25 7.20 3.39
C PHE A 86 5.04 8.11 3.53
N LEU A 87 4.00 7.63 4.22
CA LEU A 87 2.74 8.35 4.38
C LEU A 87 2.71 9.07 5.71
N ARG A 88 2.64 10.41 5.66
CA ARG A 88 2.47 11.26 6.84
C ARG A 88 1.00 11.47 7.11
N TYR A 89 0.63 11.45 8.39
CA TYR A 89 -0.75 11.66 8.82
C TYR A 89 -0.88 12.75 9.88
N SER A 90 -1.98 13.49 9.80
CA SER A 90 -2.48 14.35 10.87
C SER A 90 -3.98 14.13 11.06
N SER A 91 -4.46 14.07 12.30
CA SER A 91 -5.88 13.84 12.63
C SER A 91 -6.52 12.67 11.87
N GLY A 92 -5.76 11.58 11.66
CA GLY A 92 -6.24 10.38 10.95
C GLY A 92 -6.21 10.46 9.42
N ARG A 93 -5.83 11.60 8.83
CA ARG A 93 -5.80 11.82 7.37
C ARG A 93 -4.38 11.89 6.84
N ILE A 94 -4.17 11.48 5.59
CA ILE A 94 -2.88 11.64 4.91
C ILE A 94 -2.69 13.13 4.63
N VAL A 95 -1.60 13.70 5.14
CA VAL A 95 -1.20 15.10 4.91
C VAL A 95 -0.01 15.22 3.97
N GLY A 96 0.63 14.11 3.65
CA GLY A 96 1.63 14.08 2.60
C GLY A 96 2.23 12.70 2.39
N VAL A 97 2.91 12.58 1.26
CA VAL A 97 3.65 11.38 0.87
C VAL A 97 5.06 11.81 0.56
N ASP A 98 6.03 11.17 1.20
CA ASP A 98 7.44 11.46 1.03
C ASP A 98 8.12 10.32 0.27
N TYR A 99 8.97 10.66 -0.70
CA TYR A 99 9.87 9.70 -1.32
C TYR A 99 11.09 9.54 -0.43
N GLN A 100 11.35 8.31 0.02
CA GLN A 100 12.45 7.99 0.92
C GLN A 100 13.42 6.99 0.30
N ILE A 101 14.69 7.17 0.61
CA ILE A 101 15.77 6.25 0.27
C ILE A 101 16.37 5.63 1.53
N HIS A 102 16.75 4.36 1.44
CA HIS A 102 17.44 3.67 2.52
C HIS A 102 18.94 3.80 2.32
N ARG A 103 19.62 4.57 3.18
CA ARG A 103 21.05 4.86 3.04
C ARG A 103 21.73 4.95 4.41
N ALA A 104 23.05 4.77 4.42
CA ALA A 104 23.86 5.12 5.58
C ALA A 104 23.99 6.66 5.68
N GLU A 105 23.72 7.23 6.85
CA GLU A 105 24.00 8.66 7.15
C GLU A 105 25.30 8.85 7.96
N GLY A 106 26.04 7.78 8.21
CA GLY A 106 27.31 7.78 8.94
C GLY A 106 27.78 6.36 9.21
N PRO A 107 28.77 6.17 10.11
CA PRO A 107 29.10 4.85 10.62
C PRO A 107 27.94 4.34 11.49
N GLY A 108 27.05 3.55 10.90
CA GLY A 108 25.84 3.04 11.55
C GLY A 108 24.98 2.22 10.61
N GLU A 109 23.80 1.86 11.08
CA GLU A 109 22.80 1.17 10.26
C GLU A 109 22.24 2.09 9.16
N PHE A 110 21.73 1.46 8.11
CA PHE A 110 21.01 2.19 7.10
C PHE A 110 19.71 2.72 7.71
N VAL A 111 19.39 3.96 7.39
CA VAL A 111 18.17 4.63 7.83
C VAL A 111 17.39 5.10 6.63
N TRP A 112 16.08 5.22 6.82
CA TRP A 112 15.22 5.83 5.82
C TRP A 112 15.31 7.33 5.91
N VAL A 113 15.61 7.97 4.78
CA VAL A 113 15.78 9.42 4.68
C VAL A 113 14.82 9.95 3.63
N THR A 114 14.05 10.98 3.98
CA THR A 114 13.23 11.71 3.02
C THR A 114 14.13 12.46 2.05
N GLU A 115 13.98 12.15 0.75
CA GLU A 115 14.67 12.87 -0.31
C GLU A 115 13.86 14.09 -0.75
N TYR A 116 12.54 13.92 -0.91
CA TYR A 116 11.59 15.01 -1.16
C TYR A 116 10.16 14.57 -0.85
N THR A 117 9.26 15.53 -0.69
CA THR A 117 7.81 15.28 -0.59
C THR A 117 7.20 15.20 -1.99
N VAL A 118 6.55 14.08 -2.29
CA VAL A 118 5.86 13.82 -3.57
C VAL A 118 4.59 14.65 -3.68
N VAL A 119 3.83 14.72 -2.59
CA VAL A 119 2.58 15.48 -2.50
C VAL A 119 2.29 15.86 -1.06
N SER A 120 1.69 17.03 -0.84
CA SER A 120 1.10 17.44 0.44
C SER A 120 -0.38 17.76 0.28
N TYR A 121 -1.14 17.53 1.35
CA TYR A 121 -2.58 17.79 1.39
C TYR A 121 -2.91 18.73 2.55
N ALA A 122 -3.74 19.73 2.26
CA ALA A 122 -4.28 20.67 3.23
C ALA A 122 -5.77 20.42 3.44
N TYR A 123 -6.21 20.48 4.68
CA TYR A 123 -7.60 20.30 5.08
C TYR A 123 -8.07 21.52 5.88
N ASP A 124 -9.35 21.85 5.78
CA ASP A 124 -9.97 22.83 6.68
C ASP A 124 -10.30 22.22 8.05
N ASP A 125 -10.86 23.04 8.95
CA ASP A 125 -11.22 22.63 10.32
C ASP A 125 -12.32 21.55 10.35
N LEU A 126 -13.18 21.52 9.33
CA LEU A 126 -14.20 20.47 9.15
C LEU A 126 -13.58 19.20 8.56
N GLY A 127 -12.34 19.29 8.09
CA GLY A 127 -11.60 18.18 7.55
C GLY A 127 -11.83 17.87 6.08
N ARG A 128 -12.37 18.83 5.35
CA ARG A 128 -12.52 18.77 3.89
C ARG A 128 -11.17 19.08 3.25
N LEU A 129 -10.82 18.32 2.22
CA LEU A 129 -9.61 18.59 1.44
C LEU A 129 -9.77 19.92 0.72
N ILE A 130 -8.88 20.87 0.97
CA ILE A 130 -8.91 22.20 0.35
C ILE A 130 -7.78 22.40 -0.65
N SER A 131 -6.68 21.66 -0.54
CA SER A 131 -5.62 21.72 -1.54
C SER A 131 -4.74 20.47 -1.57
N ALA A 132 -4.23 20.14 -2.75
CA ALA A 132 -3.17 19.19 -2.97
C ALA A 132 -2.01 19.88 -3.69
N THR A 133 -0.80 19.81 -3.13
CA THR A 133 0.42 20.43 -3.68
C THR A 133 1.42 19.35 -4.09
N ASN A 134 1.85 19.34 -5.35
CA ASN A 134 2.81 18.36 -5.86
C ASN A 134 4.27 18.69 -5.48
N ALA A 135 5.21 17.81 -5.86
CA ALA A 135 6.63 17.94 -5.53
C ALA A 135 7.31 19.20 -6.10
N VAL A 136 6.75 19.80 -7.16
CA VAL A 136 7.28 21.04 -7.77
C VAL A 136 6.59 22.30 -7.25
N GLY A 137 5.66 22.16 -6.30
CA GLY A 137 4.98 23.28 -5.64
C GLY A 137 3.69 23.73 -6.31
N GLU A 138 3.25 23.09 -7.40
CA GLU A 138 1.96 23.40 -8.02
C GLU A 138 0.82 22.85 -7.16
N SER A 139 -0.26 23.63 -7.03
CA SER A 139 -1.37 23.31 -6.15
C SER A 139 -2.71 23.33 -6.88
N GLU A 140 -3.46 22.25 -6.70
CA GLU A 140 -4.89 22.22 -6.99
C GLU A 140 -5.65 22.64 -5.73
N VAL A 141 -6.70 23.46 -5.89
CA VAL A 141 -7.51 23.99 -4.78
C VAL A 141 -8.97 23.64 -4.98
N TYR A 142 -9.61 23.16 -3.91
CA TYR A 142 -10.99 22.71 -3.89
C TYR A 142 -11.80 23.63 -2.96
N ARG A 143 -13.03 23.97 -3.37
CA ARG A 143 -13.95 24.88 -2.66
C ARG A 143 -15.22 24.15 -2.26
#